data_AF-A0A921YJQ4-F1
#
_entry.id   AF-A0A921YJQ4-F1
#
_cell.length_a   1.000
_cell.length_b   1.000
_cell.length_c   1.000
_cell.angle_alpha   90.00
_cell.angle_beta   90.00
_cell.angle_gamma   90.00
#
_symmetry.space_group_name_H-M   'P 1'
#
loop_
_entity.id
_entity.type
_entity.pdbx_description
1 polymer ?
#
loop_
_entity_poly.entity_id
_entity_poly.type
_entity_poly.pdbx_seq_one_letter_code
_entity_poly.pdbx_strand_id
1 'polypeptide(L)'
;MTYSNSVLIGNWSEERLKNEYEFKLFLRKRDRRELLLQRSRTLFSNLLMERPLAISGTFVLFGFNVQVVASDMPAKSSPESGKPQYGLALSSLVSERQVDYMQNINDGCLMTLSPITTPCCRNTFVILSAADETLHGEKMNYGDEFLLRAENYGDPKAAPLYVRYTPEGTPAPADRMPIRLSAIKDSNCRWSTIPQLLCDRLEGIGSPVKTSAKLIVKNCVADKSLCVMNQSWMQTFFGPECGVTCRNYIDIHRRHTAENIFTLVSDVETKTKD
;
A
#
# COMPACT_ATOMS: atom_id res chain seq x y z
N MET A 1 -37.87 -9.85 33.38
CA MET A 1 -36.75 -10.75 33.73
C MET A 1 -36.46 -11.62 32.53
N THR A 2 -35.21 -11.65 32.07
CA THR A 2 -34.72 -12.56 31.02
C THR A 2 -34.15 -13.80 31.70
N TYR A 3 -34.68 -14.98 31.36
CA TYR A 3 -34.24 -16.26 31.91
C TYR A 3 -33.25 -16.92 30.94
N SER A 4 -32.34 -17.77 31.45
CA SER A 4 -31.43 -18.53 30.60
C SER A 4 -32.19 -19.57 29.77
N ASN A 5 -31.68 -19.92 28.59
CA ASN A 5 -32.28 -20.92 27.69
C ASN A 5 -32.35 -22.36 28.28
N SER A 6 -31.79 -22.57 29.47
CA SER A 6 -31.91 -23.80 30.26
C SER A 6 -33.18 -23.86 31.12
N VAL A 7 -33.87 -22.73 31.31
CA VAL A 7 -35.10 -22.62 32.11
C VAL A 7 -36.29 -22.65 31.16
N LEU A 8 -37.20 -23.60 31.37
CA LEU A 8 -38.35 -23.84 30.50
C LEU A 8 -39.49 -22.86 30.80
N ILE A 9 -39.28 -21.58 30.50
CA ILE A 9 -40.26 -20.52 30.75
C ILE A 9 -40.44 -19.63 29.53
N GLY A 10 -41.67 -19.19 29.28
CA GLY A 10 -42.00 -18.37 28.12
C GLY A 10 -41.77 -19.12 26.80
N ASN A 11 -41.11 -18.47 25.84
CA ASN A 11 -40.90 -18.97 24.47
C ASN A 11 -39.64 -19.84 24.32
N TRP A 12 -39.26 -20.55 25.39
CA TRP A 12 -38.02 -21.31 25.51
C TRP A 12 -37.81 -22.34 24.38
N SER A 13 -38.90 -22.94 23.86
CA SER A 13 -38.85 -23.94 22.80
C SER A 13 -38.44 -23.34 21.47
N GLU A 14 -38.99 -22.17 21.11
CA GLU A 14 -38.62 -21.44 19.90
C GLU A 14 -37.20 -20.88 20.00
N GLU A 15 -36.81 -20.32 21.14
CA GLU A 15 -35.45 -19.83 21.37
C GLU A 15 -34.41 -20.96 21.27
N ARG A 16 -34.70 -22.14 21.82
CA ARG A 16 -33.84 -23.31 21.69
C ARG A 16 -33.74 -23.80 20.24
N LEU A 17 -34.86 -23.90 19.52
CA LEU A 17 -34.85 -24.36 18.13
C LEU A 17 -34.12 -23.37 17.21
N LYS A 18 -34.28 -22.06 17.45
CA LYS A 18 -33.53 -21.01 16.75
C LYS A 18 -32.02 -21.15 17.00
N ASN A 19 -31.61 -21.32 18.25
CA ASN A 19 -30.20 -21.50 18.61
C ASN A 19 -29.59 -22.77 17.97
N GLU A 20 -30.32 -23.89 17.96
CA GLU A 20 -29.87 -25.11 17.29
C GLU A 20 -29.74 -24.92 15.77
N TYR A 21 -30.67 -24.19 15.15
CA TYR A 21 -30.60 -23.86 13.73
C TYR A 21 -29.40 -22.96 13.41
N GLU A 22 -29.19 -21.88 14.17
CA GLU A 22 -28.04 -20.98 14.01
C GLU A 22 -26.72 -21.71 14.21
N PHE A 23 -26.64 -22.62 15.20
CA PHE A 23 -25.46 -23.45 15.43
C PHE A 23 -25.18 -24.41 14.26
N LYS A 24 -26.20 -25.10 13.74
CA LYS A 24 -26.06 -25.96 12.56
C LYS A 24 -25.64 -25.16 11.31
N LEU A 25 -26.19 -23.96 11.12
CA LEU A 25 -25.79 -23.06 10.05
C LEU A 25 -24.33 -22.64 10.19
N PHE A 26 -23.90 -22.30 11.42
CA PHE A 26 -22.52 -21.97 11.73
C PHE A 26 -21.57 -23.13 11.41
N LEU A 27 -21.89 -24.36 11.84
CA LEU A 27 -21.08 -25.54 11.54
C LEU A 27 -20.97 -25.78 10.03
N ARG A 28 -22.08 -25.68 9.29
CA ARG A 28 -22.06 -25.78 7.81
C ARG A 28 -21.16 -24.73 7.17
N LYS A 29 -21.25 -23.47 7.61
CA LYS A 29 -20.39 -22.38 7.10
C LYS A 29 -18.92 -22.60 7.46
N ARG A 30 -18.63 -23.08 8.67
CA ARG A 30 -17.28 -23.42 9.14
C ARG A 30 -16.65 -24.51 8.29
N ASP A 31 -17.39 -25.58 8.02
CA ASP A 31 -16.91 -26.73 7.27
C ASP A 31 -16.64 -26.35 5.80
N ARG A 32 -17.41 -25.39 5.24
CA ARG A 32 -17.20 -24.81 3.91
C ARG A 32 -16.15 -23.69 3.85
N ARG A 33 -15.55 -23.29 4.98
CA ARG A 33 -14.62 -22.16 5.08
C ARG A 33 -15.22 -20.82 4.65
N GLU A 34 -16.52 -20.65 4.86
CA GLU A 34 -17.28 -19.45 4.51
C GLU A 34 -17.40 -18.48 5.69
N LEU A 35 -16.84 -18.81 6.86
CA LEU A 35 -16.83 -17.88 7.99
C LEU A 35 -15.94 -16.68 7.67
N LEU A 36 -16.44 -15.48 7.99
CA LEU A 36 -15.71 -14.23 7.82
C LEU A 36 -14.32 -14.28 8.47
N LEU A 37 -14.21 -14.87 9.66
CA LEU A 37 -12.94 -15.03 10.37
C LEU A 37 -11.95 -15.93 9.61
N GLN A 38 -12.42 -16.98 8.95
CA GLN A 38 -11.55 -17.84 8.14
C GLN A 38 -11.09 -17.11 6.88
N ARG A 39 -12.00 -16.42 6.19
CA ARG A 39 -11.70 -15.63 4.99
C ARG A 39 -10.78 -14.43 5.27
N SER A 40 -10.97 -13.76 6.39
CA SER A 40 -10.11 -12.63 6.77
C SER A 40 -8.70 -13.11 7.10
N ARG A 41 -8.56 -14.22 7.85
CA ARG A 41 -7.25 -14.81 8.14
C ARG A 41 -6.48 -15.22 6.89
N THR A 42 -7.14 -15.84 5.92
CA THR A 42 -6.51 -16.21 4.64
C THR A 42 -6.10 -14.98 3.82
N LEU A 43 -6.96 -13.95 3.79
CA LEU A 43 -6.64 -12.68 3.16
C LEU A 43 -5.41 -12.02 3.81
N PHE A 44 -5.39 -11.91 5.15
CA PHE A 44 -4.25 -11.35 5.88
C PHE A 44 -2.98 -12.15 5.65
N SER A 45 -3.04 -13.49 5.66
CA SER A 45 -1.86 -14.32 5.40
C SER A 45 -1.31 -14.12 3.99
N ASN A 46 -2.17 -13.85 3.00
CA ASN A 46 -1.73 -13.60 1.63
C ASN A 46 -1.12 -12.20 1.45
N LEU A 47 -1.74 -11.18 2.05
CA LEU A 47 -1.32 -9.79 1.90
C LEU A 47 -0.10 -9.43 2.75
N LEU A 48 0.00 -10.00 3.96
CA LEU A 48 1.11 -9.77 4.88
C LEU A 48 2.22 -10.82 4.75
N MET A 49 2.15 -11.67 3.72
CA MET A 49 3.23 -12.60 3.42
C MET A 49 4.51 -11.81 3.15
N GLU A 50 5.54 -12.08 3.95
CA GLU A 50 6.82 -11.38 3.88
C GLU A 50 7.50 -11.63 2.53
N ARG A 51 8.14 -10.59 2.00
CA ARG A 51 8.86 -10.66 0.73
C ARG A 51 10.26 -10.08 0.90
N PRO A 52 11.31 -10.77 0.43
CA PRO A 52 12.64 -10.18 0.41
C PRO A 52 12.65 -9.03 -0.60
N LEU A 53 13.22 -7.91 -0.18
CA LEU A 53 13.64 -6.85 -1.09
C LEU A 53 14.95 -7.24 -1.76
N ALA A 54 15.33 -6.55 -2.83
CA ALA A 54 16.57 -6.83 -3.53
C ALA A 54 17.79 -6.32 -2.74
N ILE A 55 18.42 -7.21 -1.97
CA ILE A 55 19.50 -6.94 -0.98
C ILE A 55 20.82 -6.42 -1.59
N SER A 56 20.91 -6.13 -2.88
CA SER A 56 22.21 -6.04 -3.54
C SER A 56 22.38 -4.80 -4.41
N GLY A 57 22.48 -3.62 -3.79
CA GLY A 57 23.07 -2.47 -4.47
C GLY A 57 22.95 -1.14 -3.74
N THR A 58 23.98 -0.29 -3.91
CA THR A 58 23.91 1.13 -3.54
C THR A 58 22.91 1.93 -4.37
N PHE A 59 22.40 1.35 -5.46
CA PHE A 59 21.52 1.98 -6.43
C PHE A 59 20.26 1.15 -6.65
N VAL A 60 19.17 1.83 -6.98
CA VAL A 60 17.91 1.21 -7.37
C VAL A 60 18.06 0.60 -8.76
N LEU A 61 17.64 -0.64 -8.92
CA LEU A 61 17.77 -1.41 -10.15
C LEU A 61 16.40 -1.75 -10.74
N PHE A 62 16.29 -1.75 -12.07
CA PHE A 62 15.10 -2.23 -12.78
C PHE A 62 14.93 -3.74 -12.62
N GLY A 63 13.67 -4.18 -12.52
CA GLY A 63 13.26 -5.58 -12.40
C GLY A 63 13.35 -6.15 -10.99
N PHE A 64 13.68 -5.33 -9.98
CA PHE A 64 13.82 -5.75 -8.59
C PHE A 64 12.72 -5.20 -7.67
N ASN A 65 12.53 -5.88 -6.53
CA ASN A 65 11.57 -5.53 -5.50
C ASN A 65 12.03 -4.30 -4.70
N VAL A 66 11.14 -3.32 -4.58
CA VAL A 66 11.33 -2.10 -3.79
C VAL A 66 10.10 -1.76 -2.97
N GLN A 67 10.29 -0.91 -1.97
CA GLN A 67 9.22 -0.21 -1.27
C GLN A 67 9.32 1.29 -1.52
N VAL A 68 8.16 1.94 -1.61
CA VAL A 68 8.06 3.41 -1.65
C VAL A 68 7.69 3.86 -0.25
N VAL A 69 8.61 4.54 0.45
CA VAL A 69 8.43 4.91 1.87
C VAL A 69 8.53 6.42 2.04
N ALA A 70 7.56 7.03 2.71
CA ALA A 70 7.66 8.40 3.20
C ALA A 70 8.41 8.39 4.53
N SER A 71 9.74 8.48 4.49
CA SER A 71 10.64 8.34 5.65
C SER A 71 10.52 9.48 6.66
N ASP A 72 10.25 10.70 6.20
CA ASP A 72 10.18 11.89 7.07
C ASP A 72 8.81 12.07 7.75
N MET A 73 7.81 11.25 7.40
CA MET A 73 6.46 11.40 7.93
C MET A 73 6.25 10.56 9.20
N PRO A 74 5.69 11.16 10.27
CA PRO A 74 5.38 10.44 11.50
C PRO A 74 4.17 9.53 11.30
N ALA A 75 4.27 8.31 11.82
CA ALA A 75 3.14 7.42 11.98
C ALA A 75 2.32 7.82 13.20
N LYS A 76 0.98 7.89 13.08
CA LYS A 76 0.06 8.02 14.22
C LYS A 76 -0.10 6.69 14.99
N SER A 77 1.01 6.03 15.33
CA SER A 77 0.99 4.94 16.30
C SER A 77 0.95 5.53 17.72
N SER A 78 0.13 4.98 18.60
CA SER A 78 0.01 5.44 19.99
C SER A 78 1.38 5.48 20.69
N PRO A 79 1.60 6.44 21.61
CA PRO A 79 2.87 6.62 22.30
C PRO A 79 3.03 5.61 23.45
N GLU A 80 2.97 4.31 23.19
CA GLU A 80 3.36 3.31 24.21
C GLU A 80 4.88 3.35 24.48
N SER A 81 5.67 3.90 23.55
CA SER A 81 7.14 3.98 23.61
C SER A 81 7.70 5.42 23.70
N GLY A 82 6.83 6.44 23.73
CA GLY A 82 7.24 7.85 23.86
C GLY A 82 8.03 8.45 22.67
N LYS A 83 8.43 7.66 21.67
CA LYS A 83 9.08 8.13 20.44
C LYS A 83 8.11 8.02 19.25
N PRO A 84 7.95 9.08 18.44
CA PRO A 84 7.19 8.98 17.19
C PRO A 84 7.89 8.00 16.25
N GLN A 85 7.17 6.97 15.80
CA GLN A 85 7.63 6.10 14.73
C GLN A 85 7.58 6.89 13.43
N TYR A 86 8.65 6.86 12.64
CA TYR A 86 8.72 7.49 11.33
C TYR A 86 8.73 6.43 10.24
N GLY A 87 8.25 6.82 9.06
CA GLY A 87 8.19 5.94 7.90
C GLY A 87 6.78 5.43 7.65
N LEU A 88 6.22 5.82 6.50
CA LEU A 88 4.98 5.26 5.99
C LEU A 88 5.24 4.58 4.64
N ALA A 89 4.95 3.29 4.52
CA ALA A 89 5.13 2.54 3.29
C ALA A 89 3.86 2.56 2.44
N LEU A 90 4.01 2.86 1.15
CA LEU A 90 2.93 2.80 0.18
C LEU A 90 2.40 1.37 0.10
N SER A 91 1.11 1.19 0.32
CA SER A 91 0.47 -0.10 0.52
C SER A 91 -0.85 -0.19 -0.22
N SER A 92 -1.20 -1.38 -0.69
CA SER A 92 -2.54 -1.66 -1.18
C SER A 92 -3.56 -1.75 -0.04
N LEU A 93 -4.73 -1.14 -0.22
CA LEU A 93 -5.84 -1.17 0.71
C LEU A 93 -6.93 -2.12 0.22
N VAL A 94 -7.42 -2.94 1.16
CA VAL A 94 -8.65 -3.72 0.99
C VAL A 94 -9.74 -3.13 1.87
N SER A 95 -10.85 -2.77 1.25
CA SER A 95 -12.03 -2.24 1.94
C SER A 95 -12.85 -3.36 2.62
N GLU A 96 -13.69 -3.00 3.59
CA GLU A 96 -14.57 -3.95 4.30
C GLU A 96 -15.44 -4.78 3.36
N ARG A 97 -16.04 -4.12 2.36
CA ARG A 97 -16.88 -4.82 1.36
C ARG A 97 -16.09 -5.85 0.57
N GLN A 98 -14.79 -5.58 0.34
CA GLN A 98 -13.91 -6.41 -0.46
C GLN A 98 -13.46 -7.68 0.27
N VAL A 99 -13.45 -7.72 1.60
CA VAL A 99 -13.01 -8.89 2.38
C VAL A 99 -13.85 -10.13 2.10
N ASP A 100 -15.14 -9.95 1.79
CA ASP A 100 -16.05 -11.07 1.58
C ASP A 100 -15.75 -11.87 0.30
N TYR A 101 -15.24 -11.20 -0.74
CA TYR A 101 -15.06 -11.78 -2.08
C TYR A 101 -13.60 -11.78 -2.57
N MET A 102 -12.73 -10.97 -1.99
CA MET A 102 -11.31 -10.93 -2.35
C MET A 102 -10.49 -11.77 -1.39
N GLN A 103 -9.56 -12.55 -1.93
CA GLN A 103 -8.55 -13.29 -1.15
C GLN A 103 -7.14 -12.78 -1.41
N ASN A 104 -6.96 -11.97 -2.46
CA ASN A 104 -5.70 -11.40 -2.92
C ASN A 104 -5.93 -9.97 -3.45
N ILE A 105 -4.84 -9.26 -3.74
CA ILE A 105 -4.87 -7.93 -4.38
C ILE A 105 -5.53 -8.04 -5.76
N ASN A 106 -6.41 -7.09 -6.10
CA ASN A 106 -7.10 -7.06 -7.39
C ASN A 106 -7.07 -5.68 -8.05
N ASP A 107 -7.60 -5.66 -9.27
CA ASP A 107 -7.84 -4.44 -10.01
C ASP A 107 -8.80 -3.49 -9.25
N GLY A 108 -8.43 -2.22 -9.17
CA GLY A 108 -9.19 -1.19 -8.47
C GLY A 108 -8.95 -1.08 -6.97
N CYS A 109 -8.07 -1.90 -6.36
CA CYS A 109 -7.60 -1.69 -4.99
C CYS A 109 -7.10 -0.25 -4.80
N LEU A 110 -7.53 0.43 -3.73
CA LEU A 110 -7.00 1.75 -3.39
C LEU A 110 -5.58 1.62 -2.83
N MET A 111 -4.82 2.71 -2.82
CA MET A 111 -3.49 2.74 -2.23
C MET A 111 -3.45 3.68 -1.02
N THR A 112 -2.92 3.20 0.10
CA THR A 112 -2.73 3.90 1.38
C THR A 112 -1.25 4.00 1.74
N LEU A 113 -0.94 4.79 2.75
CA LEU A 113 0.37 4.84 3.41
C LEU A 113 0.26 4.22 4.79
N SER A 114 0.97 3.12 5.00
CA SER A 114 0.88 2.34 6.23
C SER A 114 2.11 2.50 7.11
N PRO A 115 1.95 2.51 8.45
CA PRO A 115 3.08 2.40 9.38
C PRO A 115 3.85 1.07 9.27
N ILE A 116 3.27 0.06 8.61
CA ILE A 116 3.90 -1.24 8.42
C ILE A 116 4.95 -1.12 7.30
N THR A 117 6.21 -0.92 7.69
CA THR A 117 7.36 -0.84 6.79
C THR A 117 8.02 -2.19 6.52
N THR A 118 7.63 -3.26 7.22
CA THR A 118 8.12 -4.62 6.93
C THR A 118 7.68 -5.06 5.53
N PRO A 119 8.60 -5.56 4.68
CA PRO A 119 8.29 -5.87 3.30
C PRO A 119 7.36 -7.08 3.16
N CYS A 120 6.21 -6.84 2.55
CA CYS A 120 5.16 -7.82 2.31
C CYS A 120 4.53 -7.62 0.93
N CYS A 121 3.74 -8.59 0.47
CA CYS A 121 3.04 -8.54 -0.83
C CYS A 121 2.27 -7.22 -1.06
N ARG A 122 1.79 -6.60 0.02
CA ARG A 122 0.97 -5.39 -0.04
C ARG A 122 1.75 -4.10 -0.29
N ASN A 123 3.00 -4.02 0.15
CA ASN A 123 3.82 -2.80 0.14
C ASN A 123 5.11 -2.91 -0.69
N THR A 124 5.27 -4.04 -1.39
CA THR A 124 6.42 -4.32 -2.25
C THR A 124 5.99 -4.22 -3.71
N PHE A 125 6.80 -3.53 -4.51
CA PHE A 125 6.56 -3.33 -5.94
C PHE A 125 7.81 -3.68 -6.72
N VAL A 126 7.65 -4.21 -7.93
CA VAL A 126 8.72 -4.36 -8.90
C VAL A 126 8.80 -3.07 -9.73
N ILE A 127 9.98 -2.44 -9.76
CA ILE A 127 10.21 -1.31 -10.67
C ILE A 127 10.48 -1.84 -12.07
N LEU A 128 9.69 -1.42 -13.05
CA LEU A 128 9.90 -1.73 -14.47
C LEU A 128 10.14 -0.43 -15.24
N SER A 129 10.99 -0.45 -16.25
CA SER A 129 11.12 0.70 -17.15
C SER A 129 9.86 0.82 -18.02
N ALA A 130 9.40 2.05 -18.25
CA ALA A 130 8.22 2.29 -19.08
C ALA A 130 8.50 2.05 -20.57
N ALA A 131 9.75 2.24 -20.99
CA ALA A 131 10.19 2.07 -22.38
C ALA A 131 10.47 0.60 -22.72
N ASP A 132 11.12 -0.13 -21.82
CA ASP A 132 11.46 -1.54 -22.00
C ASP A 132 11.30 -2.32 -20.69
N GLU A 133 10.27 -3.16 -20.62
CA GLU A 133 9.96 -3.95 -19.44
C GLU A 133 10.91 -5.13 -19.24
N THR A 134 11.69 -5.49 -20.26
CA THR A 134 12.63 -6.62 -20.18
C THR A 134 13.94 -6.25 -19.49
N LEU A 135 14.17 -4.95 -19.26
CA LEU A 135 15.34 -4.45 -18.55
C LEU A 135 15.34 -4.97 -17.10
N HIS A 136 16.40 -5.71 -16.78
CA HIS A 136 16.61 -6.29 -15.47
C HIS A 136 18.07 -6.08 -15.03
N GLY A 137 18.27 -5.53 -13.84
CA GLY A 137 19.60 -5.26 -13.28
C GLY A 137 20.29 -3.99 -13.75
N GLU A 138 19.64 -3.20 -14.61
CA GLU A 138 20.13 -1.86 -14.96
C GLU A 138 19.80 -0.84 -13.88
N LYS A 139 20.68 0.15 -13.71
CA LYS A 139 20.51 1.23 -12.73
C LYS A 139 19.42 2.18 -13.21
N MET A 140 18.51 2.52 -12.31
CA MET A 140 17.53 3.56 -12.54
C MET A 140 18.16 4.93 -12.32
N ASN A 141 17.99 5.85 -13.27
CA ASN A 141 18.45 7.23 -13.16
C ASN A 141 17.30 8.18 -12.83
N TYR A 142 17.64 9.35 -12.28
CA TYR A 142 16.66 10.42 -12.09
C TYR A 142 16.16 10.91 -13.45
N GLY A 143 14.84 11.06 -13.57
CA GLY A 143 14.16 11.43 -14.82
C GLY A 143 13.70 10.24 -15.66
N ASP A 144 14.18 9.02 -15.39
CA ASP A 144 13.70 7.83 -16.10
C ASP A 144 12.22 7.58 -15.81
N GLU A 145 11.48 7.21 -16.86
CA GLU A 145 10.09 6.80 -16.73
C GLU A 145 10.00 5.32 -16.33
N PHE A 146 9.28 5.06 -15.25
CA PHE A 146 9.13 3.72 -14.70
C PHE A 146 7.67 3.43 -14.29
N LEU A 147 7.40 2.15 -14.09
CA LEU A 147 6.14 1.60 -13.64
C LEU A 147 6.37 0.90 -12.30
N LEU A 148 5.43 1.05 -11.38
CA LEU A 148 5.39 0.28 -10.14
C LEU A 148 4.41 -0.87 -10.32
N ARG A 149 4.95 -2.09 -10.44
CA ARG A 149 4.16 -3.31 -10.58
C ARG A 149 3.96 -3.96 -9.22
N ALA A 150 2.71 -4.10 -8.79
CA ALA A 150 2.33 -4.95 -7.67
C ALA A 150 2.10 -6.37 -8.19
N GLU A 151 2.83 -7.33 -7.65
CA GLU A 151 2.65 -8.74 -7.98
C GLU A 151 1.65 -9.39 -7.03
N ASN A 152 0.73 -10.15 -7.60
CA ASN A 152 -0.19 -10.95 -6.82
C ASN A 152 0.47 -12.30 -6.50
N TYR A 153 1.21 -12.36 -5.41
CA TYR A 153 1.92 -13.58 -5.05
C TYR A 153 1.01 -14.71 -4.55
N GLY A 154 -0.23 -14.41 -4.16
CA GLY A 154 -1.21 -15.43 -3.78
C GLY A 154 -1.75 -16.20 -4.99
N ASP A 155 -1.60 -15.65 -6.19
CA ASP A 155 -1.92 -16.33 -7.45
C ASP A 155 -0.93 -15.90 -8.55
N PRO A 156 0.15 -16.68 -8.77
CA PRO A 156 1.17 -16.35 -9.77
C PRO A 156 0.66 -16.24 -11.21
N LYS A 157 -0.54 -16.73 -11.50
CA LYS A 157 -1.17 -16.64 -12.83
C LYS A 157 -2.02 -15.38 -12.99
N ALA A 158 -2.26 -14.64 -11.91
CA ALA A 158 -3.04 -13.43 -11.96
C ALA A 158 -2.33 -12.34 -12.80
N ALA A 159 -3.13 -11.50 -13.46
CA ALA A 159 -2.61 -10.38 -14.22
C ALA A 159 -1.79 -9.43 -13.32
N PRO A 160 -0.67 -8.87 -13.82
CA PRO A 160 0.09 -7.89 -13.08
C PRO A 160 -0.74 -6.64 -12.84
N LEU A 161 -0.56 -6.02 -11.68
CA LEU A 161 -1.25 -4.78 -11.32
C LEU A 161 -0.24 -3.65 -11.27
N TYR A 162 -0.63 -2.47 -11.73
CA TYR A 162 0.23 -1.29 -11.78
C TYR A 162 -0.34 -0.16 -10.93
N VAL A 163 0.53 0.61 -10.27
CA VAL A 163 0.11 1.80 -9.53
C VAL A 163 -0.30 2.89 -10.51
N ARG A 164 -1.59 3.21 -10.52
CA ARG A 164 -2.21 4.20 -11.41
C ARG A 164 -2.67 5.40 -10.61
N TYR A 165 -2.37 6.59 -11.11
CA TYR A 165 -3.01 7.82 -10.66
C TYR A 165 -4.08 8.23 -11.67
N THR A 166 -5.34 8.30 -11.24
CA THR A 166 -6.44 8.75 -12.10
C THR A 166 -6.81 10.19 -11.73
N PRO A 167 -6.43 11.21 -12.54
CA PRO A 167 -6.92 12.55 -12.32
C PRO A 167 -8.42 12.62 -12.59
N GLU A 168 -9.16 13.31 -11.74
CA GLU A 168 -10.58 13.57 -12.00
C GLU A 168 -10.78 14.94 -12.65
N GLY A 169 -11.70 14.98 -13.62
CA GLY A 169 -12.11 16.21 -14.29
C GLY A 169 -13.13 17.02 -13.48
N THR A 170 -13.60 16.52 -12.34
CA THR A 170 -14.57 17.20 -11.47
C THR A 170 -13.93 17.60 -10.13
N PRO A 171 -14.37 18.72 -9.52
CA PRO A 171 -13.94 19.08 -8.17
C PRO A 171 -14.36 18.00 -7.18
N ALA A 172 -13.40 17.23 -6.69
CA ALA A 172 -13.62 16.19 -5.70
C ALA A 172 -13.25 16.70 -4.29
N PRO A 173 -13.78 16.09 -3.20
CA PRO A 173 -13.37 16.41 -1.84
C PRO A 173 -11.86 16.26 -1.66
N ALA A 174 -11.27 17.12 -0.81
CA ALA A 174 -9.84 17.13 -0.54
C ALA A 174 -9.30 15.79 0.01
N ASP A 175 -10.16 15.01 0.67
CA ASP A 175 -9.85 13.71 1.27
C ASP A 175 -9.90 12.52 0.29
N ARG A 176 -10.06 12.77 -1.01
CA ARG A 176 -10.14 11.68 -1.99
C ARG A 176 -8.77 11.10 -2.29
N MET A 177 -8.71 9.77 -2.37
CA MET A 177 -7.51 8.99 -2.73
C MET A 177 -7.62 8.46 -4.17
N PRO A 178 -7.02 9.15 -5.16
CA PRO A 178 -7.14 8.81 -6.58
C PRO A 178 -6.19 7.70 -7.04
N ILE A 179 -5.29 7.25 -6.17
CA ILE A 179 -4.26 6.25 -6.50
C ILE A 179 -4.84 4.86 -6.28
N ARG A 180 -4.80 4.04 -7.33
CA ARG A 180 -5.35 2.69 -7.35
C ARG A 180 -4.41 1.74 -8.05
N LEU A 181 -4.56 0.46 -7.78
CA LEU A 181 -3.98 -0.59 -8.59
C LEU A 181 -4.86 -0.82 -9.83
N SER A 182 -4.21 -0.95 -10.98
CA SER A 182 -4.87 -1.12 -12.28
C SER A 182 -4.26 -2.31 -13.00
N ALA A 183 -5.07 -3.25 -13.48
CA ALA A 183 -4.61 -4.30 -14.40
C ALA A 183 -4.31 -3.73 -15.80
N ILE A 184 -4.90 -2.58 -16.13
CA ILE A 184 -4.68 -1.88 -17.40
C ILE A 184 -3.43 -1.00 -17.28
N LYS A 185 -2.46 -1.26 -18.16
CA LYS A 185 -1.26 -0.43 -18.34
C LYS A 185 -1.61 0.79 -19.19
N ASP A 186 -1.92 1.90 -18.52
CA ASP A 186 -2.16 3.19 -19.16
C ASP A 186 -0.98 4.16 -18.95
N SER A 187 -0.97 5.26 -19.71
CA SER A 187 0.00 6.34 -19.53
C SER A 187 0.00 6.93 -18.11
N ASN A 188 -1.14 6.86 -17.43
CA ASN A 188 -1.36 7.26 -16.05
C ASN A 188 -0.65 6.39 -15.00
N CYS A 189 -0.13 5.22 -15.41
CA CYS A 189 0.68 4.34 -14.57
C CYS A 189 2.17 4.70 -14.59
N ARG A 190 2.58 5.68 -15.42
CA ARG A 190 3.97 6.10 -15.57
C ARG A 190 4.36 7.11 -14.49
N TRP A 191 5.48 6.82 -13.84
CA TRP A 191 6.08 7.63 -12.80
C TRP A 191 7.51 8.00 -13.20
N SER A 192 8.01 9.10 -12.66
CA SER A 192 9.39 9.55 -12.78
C SER A 192 9.91 10.01 -11.42
N THR A 193 11.23 9.99 -11.24
CA THR A 193 11.86 10.47 -10.01
C THR A 193 12.59 11.78 -10.24
N ILE A 194 12.55 12.66 -9.25
CA ILE A 194 13.26 13.94 -9.24
C ILE A 194 14.05 14.04 -7.93
N PRO A 195 15.30 14.55 -7.94
CA PRO A 195 16.04 14.83 -6.72
C PRO A 195 15.29 15.80 -5.80
N GLN A 196 15.41 15.60 -4.48
CA GLN A 196 14.78 16.48 -3.50
C GLN A 196 15.31 17.92 -3.61
N LEU A 197 16.64 18.08 -3.68
CA LEU A 197 17.31 19.38 -3.66
C LEU A 197 17.14 20.08 -5.00
N LEU A 198 16.79 21.37 -4.96
CA LEU A 198 16.49 22.17 -6.14
C LEU A 198 17.74 22.38 -7.04
N CYS A 199 18.91 22.57 -6.43
CA CYS A 199 20.18 22.75 -7.14
C CYS A 199 20.56 21.50 -7.94
N ASP A 200 20.33 20.33 -7.37
CA ASP A 200 20.70 19.06 -7.99
C ASP A 200 19.67 18.60 -9.03
N ARG A 201 18.59 19.36 -9.28
CA ARG A 201 17.55 18.93 -10.24
C ARG A 201 18.04 18.94 -11.68
N LEU A 202 18.82 19.95 -12.07
CA LEU A 202 19.32 20.04 -13.44
C LEU A 202 20.56 19.16 -13.63
N GLU A 203 21.46 19.17 -12.64
CA GLU A 203 22.72 18.41 -12.69
C GLU A 203 22.53 16.92 -12.37
N GLY A 204 21.50 16.58 -11.59
CA GLY A 204 21.20 15.22 -11.16
C GLY A 204 20.32 14.42 -12.11
N ILE A 205 19.68 15.04 -13.11
CA ILE A 205 18.95 14.29 -14.16
C ILE A 205 19.95 13.40 -14.91
N GLY A 206 19.59 12.12 -15.08
CA GLY A 206 20.48 11.11 -15.67
C GLY A 206 21.51 10.53 -14.70
N SER A 207 21.59 11.01 -13.46
CA SER A 207 22.41 10.38 -12.43
C SER A 207 21.66 9.20 -11.78
N PRO A 208 22.37 8.13 -11.35
CA PRO A 208 21.74 6.95 -10.79
C PRO A 208 21.12 7.21 -9.42
N VAL A 209 19.90 6.72 -9.21
CA VAL A 209 19.14 6.84 -7.97
C VAL A 209 19.75 5.90 -6.94
N LYS A 210 20.24 6.46 -5.82
CA LYS A 210 20.75 5.67 -4.70
C LYS A 210 19.60 5.07 -3.88
N THR A 211 19.82 3.89 -3.33
CA THR A 211 18.89 3.26 -2.38
C THR A 211 18.71 4.15 -1.16
N SER A 212 17.47 4.28 -0.67
CA SER A 212 17.10 5.11 0.48
C SER A 212 17.39 6.61 0.33
N ALA A 213 17.73 7.08 -0.88
CA ALA A 213 17.88 8.50 -1.15
C ALA A 213 16.51 9.20 -1.18
N LYS A 214 16.47 10.40 -0.61
CA LYS A 214 15.28 11.24 -0.59
C LYS A 214 15.02 11.81 -1.98
N LEU A 215 13.83 11.55 -2.49
CA LEU A 215 13.42 11.92 -3.83
C LEU A 215 11.93 12.27 -3.88
N ILE A 216 11.52 12.82 -5.02
CA ILE A 216 10.14 13.13 -5.31
C ILE A 216 9.69 12.18 -6.42
N VAL A 217 8.61 11.46 -6.18
CA VAL A 217 7.98 10.60 -7.18
C VAL A 217 6.90 11.41 -7.88
N LYS A 218 6.98 11.57 -9.19
CA LYS A 218 6.07 12.38 -10.01
C LYS A 218 5.33 11.52 -11.01
N ASN A 219 4.04 11.76 -11.20
CA ASN A 219 3.29 11.13 -12.27
C ASN A 219 3.60 11.86 -13.59
N CYS A 220 4.00 11.12 -14.63
CA CYS A 220 4.46 11.72 -15.89
C CYS A 220 3.35 12.45 -16.66
N VAL A 221 2.11 11.98 -16.56
CA VAL A 221 0.98 12.54 -17.33
C VAL A 221 0.35 13.72 -16.59
N ALA A 222 0.11 13.57 -15.29
CA ALA A 222 -0.57 14.59 -14.51
C ALA A 222 0.34 15.72 -14.03
N ASP A 223 1.66 15.57 -14.18
CA ASP A 223 2.68 16.51 -13.71
C ASP A 223 2.61 16.79 -12.19
N LYS A 224 2.06 15.86 -11.41
CA LYS A 224 1.87 15.98 -9.95
C LYS A 224 2.71 14.96 -9.19
N SER A 225 3.28 15.37 -8.07
CA SER A 225 4.06 14.51 -7.18
C SER A 225 3.20 13.74 -6.21
N LEU A 226 3.60 12.51 -5.91
CA LEU A 226 3.07 11.68 -4.84
C LEU A 226 3.12 12.46 -3.52
N CYS A 227 2.08 12.33 -2.72
CA CYS A 227 1.92 13.09 -1.50
C CYS A 227 1.21 12.28 -0.41
N VAL A 228 1.70 12.43 0.81
CA VAL A 228 1.06 11.95 2.03
C VAL A 228 -0.09 12.89 2.42
N MET A 229 -1.28 12.35 2.69
CA MET A 229 -2.42 13.12 3.19
C MET A 229 -2.42 13.14 4.71
N ASN A 230 -1.50 13.88 5.33
CA ASN A 230 -1.22 13.80 6.77
C ASN A 230 -2.45 14.05 7.68
N GLN A 231 -3.44 14.79 7.19
CA GLN A 231 -4.68 15.06 7.93
C GLN A 231 -5.71 13.94 7.80
N SER A 232 -5.61 13.13 6.75
CA SER A 232 -6.61 12.13 6.34
C SER A 232 -6.16 10.73 6.77
N TRP A 233 -6.35 10.44 8.06
CA TRP A 233 -6.10 9.13 8.63
C TRP A 233 -7.37 8.32 8.72
N MET A 234 -7.26 7.02 8.45
CA MET A 234 -8.39 6.11 8.38
C MET A 234 -8.05 4.81 9.09
N GLN A 235 -9.02 4.31 9.86
CA GLN A 235 -8.89 3.02 10.52
C GLN A 235 -9.18 1.92 9.51
N THR A 236 -8.20 1.07 9.24
CA THR A 236 -8.34 -0.08 8.35
C THR A 236 -8.12 -1.36 9.12
N PHE A 237 -8.31 -2.50 8.45
CA PHE A 237 -8.03 -3.82 9.00
C PHE A 237 -6.58 -4.02 9.46
N PHE A 238 -5.66 -3.20 8.95
CA PHE A 238 -4.23 -3.27 9.23
C PHE A 238 -3.80 -2.25 10.28
N GLY A 239 -4.74 -1.47 10.83
CA GLY A 239 -4.48 -0.39 11.77
C GLY A 239 -4.75 1.00 11.17
N PRO A 240 -4.26 2.06 11.82
CA PRO A 240 -4.40 3.42 11.32
C PRO A 240 -3.49 3.62 10.11
N GLU A 241 -4.09 3.96 8.97
CA GLU A 241 -3.37 4.24 7.72
C GLU A 241 -3.67 5.65 7.23
N CYS A 242 -2.70 6.23 6.53
CA CYS A 242 -2.77 7.57 5.99
C CYS A 242 -3.20 7.53 4.51
N GLY A 243 -4.02 8.48 4.09
CA GLY A 243 -4.37 8.66 2.69
C GLY A 243 -3.15 9.03 1.82
N VAL A 244 -3.24 8.73 0.53
CA VAL A 244 -2.21 9.08 -0.47
C VAL A 244 -2.88 9.72 -1.67
N THR A 245 -2.26 10.78 -2.17
CA THR A 245 -2.73 11.50 -3.35
C THR A 245 -1.55 11.99 -4.19
N CYS A 246 -1.82 12.64 -5.32
CA CYS A 246 -0.81 13.37 -6.06
C CYS A 246 -1.11 14.86 -6.03
N ARG A 247 -0.28 15.63 -5.33
CA ARG A 247 -0.36 17.08 -5.21
C ARG A 247 1.02 17.65 -4.91
N ASN A 248 1.34 18.79 -5.49
CA ASN A 248 2.60 19.48 -5.24
C ASN A 248 2.41 20.41 -4.04
N TYR A 249 2.88 20.02 -2.85
CA TYR A 249 3.00 20.92 -1.71
C TYR A 249 4.36 21.56 -1.72
N ILE A 250 4.34 22.85 -2.04
CA ILE A 250 5.53 23.65 -2.25
C ILE A 250 5.50 24.79 -1.22
N ASP A 251 6.62 24.97 -0.53
CA ASP A 251 6.81 26.08 0.42
C ASP A 251 7.11 27.40 -0.30
N ILE A 252 7.11 28.52 0.43
CA ILE A 252 7.41 29.88 -0.07
C ILE A 252 8.73 29.96 -0.85
N HIS A 253 9.69 29.07 -0.54
CA HIS A 253 10.98 28.97 -1.21
C HIS A 253 10.99 28.05 -2.46
N ARG A 254 9.82 27.68 -2.98
CA ARG A 254 9.67 26.75 -4.12
C ARG A 254 10.25 25.34 -3.88
N ARG A 255 10.42 24.95 -2.61
CA ARG A 255 10.88 23.61 -2.21
C ARG A 255 9.69 22.72 -1.88
N HIS A 256 9.79 21.44 -2.20
CA HIS A 256 8.75 20.49 -1.80
C HIS A 256 8.79 20.27 -0.29
N THR A 257 7.62 20.18 0.32
CA THR A 257 7.47 19.88 1.74
C THR A 257 7.69 18.38 2.02
N ALA A 258 7.81 18.02 3.30
CA ALA A 258 8.03 16.65 3.74
C ALA A 258 6.97 15.65 3.24
N GLU A 259 5.74 16.12 3.01
CA GLU A 259 4.63 15.29 2.50
C GLU A 259 4.87 14.73 1.10
N ASN A 260 5.76 15.36 0.32
CA ASN A 260 6.14 14.94 -1.03
C ASN A 260 7.48 14.21 -1.10
N ILE A 261 8.15 14.01 0.02
CA ILE A 261 9.47 13.37 0.07
C ILE A 261 9.27 11.88 0.32
N PHE A 262 9.79 11.07 -0.61
CA PHE A 262 9.77 9.62 -0.53
C PHE A 262 11.18 9.06 -0.71
N THR A 263 11.38 7.85 -0.26
CA THR A 263 12.61 7.07 -0.44
C THR A 263 12.25 5.74 -1.08
N LEU A 264 13.01 5.32 -2.08
CA LEU A 264 12.93 3.99 -2.65
C LEU A 264 13.86 3.07 -1.86
N VAL A 265 13.27 2.12 -1.14
CA VAL A 265 14.01 1.17 -0.30
C VAL A 265 14.06 -0.17 -1.02
N SER A 266 15.25 -0.61 -1.41
CA SER A 266 15.51 -1.95 -1.96
C SER A 266 16.32 -2.83 -1.00
N ASP A 267 16.97 -2.24 0.00
CA ASP A 267 17.74 -2.99 0.99
C ASP A 267 16.87 -3.31 2.20
N VAL A 268 16.99 -4.54 2.69
CA VAL A 268 16.60 -4.83 4.06
C VAL A 268 17.72 -4.25 4.93
N GLU A 269 17.50 -3.09 5.54
CA GLU A 269 18.19 -2.79 6.79
C GLU A 269 17.78 -3.90 7.75
N THR A 270 18.52 -5.01 7.73
CA THR A 270 18.49 -5.97 8.81
C THR A 270 18.90 -5.16 10.02
N LYS A 271 17.93 -4.72 10.82
CA LYS A 271 18.17 -4.28 12.18
C LYS A 271 18.95 -5.42 12.82
N THR A 272 20.27 -5.28 12.85
CA THR A 272 21.15 -6.04 13.71
C THR A 272 20.59 -5.79 15.10
N LYS A 273 19.93 -6.83 15.63
CA LYS A 273 19.58 -6.88 17.04
C LYS A 273 20.90 -6.98 17.78
N ASP A 274 21.35 -5.85 18.30
CA ASP A 274 22.20 -5.81 19.49
C ASP A 274 21.36 -6.18 20.73
#